data_AF-A0A142YEA9-F1
#
_entry.id   AF-A0A142YEA9-F1
#
_cell.length_a   1.000
_cell.length_b   1.000
_cell.length_c   1.000
_cell.angle_alpha   90.00
_cell.angle_beta   90.00
_cell.angle_gamma   90.00
#
_symmetry.space_group_name_H-M   'P 1'
#
loop_
_entity.id
_entity.type
_entity.pdbx_description
1 polymer ?
#
loop_
_entity_poly.entity_id
_entity_poly.type
_entity_poly.pdbx_seq_one_letter_code
_entity_poly.pdbx_strand_id
1 'polypeptide(L)'
;MIPYSQFGLLRLRPFRPEAEVVELDDWEYEGRCWVGEAIKFSEWLRPEEKPEALGSLSLDFDEFPAPAADRVLEALDLPVRAGMTFEELKAVLGEPVETLRFSPNKVTYEFLTAGAEPYQVSCTVKNQGGLSYLGVMIPAGRAE
;
A
#
# COMPACT_ATOMS: atom_id res chain seq x y z
N MET A 1 7.70 -1.25 10.82
CA MET A 1 6.31 -0.94 10.43
C MET A 1 5.50 -0.56 11.65
N ILE A 2 4.69 0.48 11.51
CA ILE A 2 3.86 1.03 12.57
C ILE A 2 2.73 0.08 13.02
N PRO A 3 2.19 0.22 14.24
CA PRO A 3 1.01 -0.52 14.70
C PRO A 3 -0.28 -0.19 13.89
N TYR A 4 -1.24 -1.11 13.85
CA TYR A 4 -2.54 -0.93 13.21
C TYR A 4 -3.32 0.26 13.74
N SER A 5 -3.22 0.53 15.04
CA SER A 5 -3.84 1.70 15.66
C SER A 5 -3.29 3.02 15.11
N GLN A 6 -2.02 3.06 14.71
CA GLN A 6 -1.42 4.23 14.06
C GLN A 6 -1.71 4.25 12.56
N PHE A 7 -1.63 3.10 11.90
CA PHE A 7 -1.96 2.96 10.48
C PHE A 7 -3.40 3.40 10.20
N GLY A 8 -4.33 2.99 11.05
CA GLY A 8 -5.75 3.33 10.96
C GLY A 8 -6.03 4.84 10.95
N LEU A 9 -5.13 5.65 11.48
CA LEU A 9 -5.24 7.12 11.52
C LEU A 9 -4.69 7.81 10.27
N LEU A 10 -3.94 7.11 9.41
CA LEU A 10 -3.37 7.70 8.21
C LEU A 10 -4.48 8.09 7.22
N ARG A 11 -4.32 9.27 6.62
CA ARG A 11 -5.21 9.82 5.60
C ARG A 11 -4.36 10.38 4.47
N LEU A 12 -4.95 10.49 3.28
CA LEU A 12 -4.24 10.93 2.09
C LEU A 12 -3.95 12.45 2.14
N ARG A 13 -4.92 13.26 2.58
CA ARG A 13 -4.82 14.73 2.59
C ARG A 13 -3.55 15.29 3.26
N PRO A 14 -3.11 14.83 4.45
CA PRO A 14 -1.86 15.29 5.07
C PRO A 14 -0.61 15.17 4.17
N PHE A 15 -0.55 14.19 3.26
CA PHE A 15 0.58 14.01 2.35
C PHE A 15 0.47 14.88 1.10
N ARG A 16 -0.76 15.20 0.69
CA ARG A 16 -1.10 15.90 -0.56
C ARG A 16 -2.20 16.95 -0.33
N PRO A 17 -1.98 18.00 0.47
CA PRO A 17 -3.02 18.95 0.85
C PRO A 17 -3.57 19.76 -0.34
N GLU A 18 -2.73 20.00 -1.34
CA GLU A 18 -3.05 20.79 -2.54
C GLU A 18 -3.62 19.95 -3.69
N ALA A 19 -3.70 18.62 -3.53
CA ALA A 19 -4.15 17.75 -4.61
C ALA A 19 -5.68 17.66 -4.64
N GLU A 20 -6.23 17.47 -5.83
CA GLU A 20 -7.62 17.07 -5.99
C GLU A 20 -7.76 15.61 -5.55
N VAL A 21 -8.39 15.43 -4.38
CA VAL A 21 -8.68 14.13 -3.79
C VAL A 21 -10.09 13.73 -4.19
N VAL A 22 -10.22 12.54 -4.77
CA VAL A 22 -11.51 11.93 -5.06
C VAL A 22 -11.91 11.09 -3.84
N GLU A 23 -13.13 11.30 -3.35
CA GLU A 23 -13.71 10.38 -2.36
C GLU A 23 -14.23 9.15 -3.10
N LEU A 24 -13.97 7.98 -2.53
CA LEU A 24 -14.42 6.69 -3.04
C LEU A 24 -15.55 6.15 -2.15
N ASP A 25 -16.61 5.67 -2.78
CA ASP A 25 -17.74 4.99 -2.19
C ASP A 25 -18.04 3.69 -2.97
N ASP A 26 -18.68 2.72 -2.31
CA ASP A 26 -19.06 1.42 -2.86
C ASP A 26 -17.93 0.69 -3.64
N TRP A 27 -16.68 0.83 -3.17
CA TRP A 27 -15.52 0.25 -3.85
C TRP A 27 -15.34 -1.22 -3.46
N GLU A 28 -15.64 -2.14 -4.38
CA GLU A 28 -15.48 -3.58 -4.14
C GLU A 28 -14.05 -4.05 -4.40
N TYR A 29 -13.38 -4.57 -3.36
CA TYR A 29 -12.05 -5.14 -3.45
C TYR A 29 -11.85 -6.24 -2.40
N GLU A 30 -11.22 -7.35 -2.78
CA GLU A 30 -11.03 -8.55 -1.93
C GLU A 30 -12.35 -9.07 -1.30
N GLY A 31 -13.45 -8.96 -2.05
CA GLY A 31 -14.78 -9.41 -1.60
C GLY A 31 -15.39 -8.56 -0.48
N ARG A 32 -14.91 -7.32 -0.30
CA ARG A 32 -15.40 -6.35 0.69
C ARG A 32 -15.70 -5.02 0.02
N CYS A 33 -16.58 -4.24 0.63
CA CYS A 33 -16.84 -2.85 0.26
C CYS A 33 -15.93 -1.91 1.05
N TRP A 34 -15.41 -0.91 0.35
CA TRP A 34 -14.49 0.07 0.88
C TRP A 34 -14.98 1.49 0.57
N VAL A 35 -14.65 2.40 1.47
CA VAL A 35 -14.76 3.85 1.28
C VAL A 35 -13.38 4.47 1.44
N GLY A 36 -13.10 5.61 0.81
CA GLY A 36 -11.71 6.07 0.83
C GLY A 36 -11.43 7.39 0.15
N GLU A 37 -10.14 7.66 0.05
CA GLU A 37 -9.57 8.82 -0.62
C GLU A 37 -8.64 8.33 -1.73
N ALA A 38 -8.71 8.93 -2.91
CA ALA A 38 -7.83 8.59 -4.02
C ALA A 38 -7.22 9.82 -4.68
N ILE A 39 -5.98 9.67 -5.14
CA ILE A 39 -5.38 10.53 -6.16
C ILE A 39 -4.89 9.59 -7.25
N LYS A 40 -5.58 9.63 -8.40
CA LYS A 40 -5.30 8.72 -9.51
C LYS A 40 -5.31 7.26 -9.03
N PHE A 41 -4.22 6.50 -9.20
CA PHE A 41 -4.10 5.10 -8.77
C PHE A 41 -3.53 4.91 -7.35
N SER A 42 -3.42 5.97 -6.54
CA SER A 42 -3.00 5.86 -5.13
C SER A 42 -4.21 6.06 -4.21
N GLU A 43 -4.46 5.12 -3.32
CA GLU A 43 -5.73 5.00 -2.61
C GLU A 43 -5.51 4.76 -1.11
N TRP A 44 -6.35 5.39 -0.29
CA TRP A 44 -6.45 5.18 1.15
C TRP A 44 -7.84 4.64 1.44
N LEU A 45 -7.91 3.31 1.56
CA LEU A 45 -9.17 2.59 1.67
C LEU A 45 -9.44 2.18 3.13
N ARG A 46 -10.68 2.38 3.53
CA ARG A 46 -11.24 2.08 4.84
C ARG A 46 -12.40 1.11 4.62
N PRO A 47 -12.46 -0.02 5.34
CA PRO A 47 -13.60 -0.92 5.21
C PRO A 47 -14.88 -0.15 5.51
N GLU A 48 -15.95 -0.37 4.74
CA GLU A 48 -17.21 0.32 4.96
C GLU A 48 -17.80 0.07 6.36
N GLU A 49 -17.55 -1.12 6.92
CA GLU A 49 -17.94 -1.50 8.28
C GLU A 49 -17.15 -0.77 9.38
N LYS A 50 -15.98 -0.20 9.05
CA LYS A 50 -15.07 0.49 9.98
C LYS A 50 -14.45 1.74 9.31
N PRO A 51 -15.26 2.72 8.89
CA PRO A 51 -14.83 3.82 8.02
C PRO A 51 -13.93 4.85 8.72
N GLU A 52 -13.72 4.72 10.03
CA GLU A 52 -12.79 5.53 10.82
C GLU A 52 -11.35 4.99 10.79
N ALA A 53 -11.13 3.76 10.35
CA ALA A 53 -9.82 3.12 10.37
C ALA A 53 -9.36 2.73 8.95
N LEU A 54 -8.18 3.21 8.56
CA LEU A 54 -7.50 2.75 7.35
C LEU A 54 -7.23 1.25 7.43
N GLY A 55 -7.65 0.51 6.40
CA GLY A 55 -7.40 -0.92 6.26
C GLY A 55 -6.47 -1.25 5.09
N SER A 56 -6.39 -0.38 4.09
CA SER A 56 -5.49 -0.54 2.94
C SER A 56 -4.98 0.81 2.44
N LEU A 57 -3.73 0.82 2.02
CA LEU A 57 -3.04 1.96 1.41
C LEU A 57 -2.34 1.49 0.16
N SER A 58 -2.48 2.21 -0.94
CA SER A 58 -1.73 1.96 -2.16
C SER A 58 -1.05 3.21 -2.72
N LEU A 59 0.12 3.01 -3.31
CA LEU A 59 0.93 4.04 -3.93
C LEU A 59 1.35 3.59 -5.33
N ASP A 60 1.02 4.39 -6.33
CA ASP A 60 1.61 4.31 -7.65
C ASP A 60 2.80 5.29 -7.73
N PHE A 61 4.03 4.77 -7.75
CA PHE A 61 5.24 5.60 -7.78
C PHE A 61 5.48 6.28 -9.13
N ASP A 62 4.84 5.83 -10.21
CA ASP A 62 4.94 6.49 -11.51
C ASP A 62 4.11 7.78 -11.56
N GLU A 63 3.06 7.88 -10.71
CA GLU A 63 2.14 9.01 -10.73
C GLU A 63 2.11 9.84 -9.44
N PHE A 64 2.44 9.24 -8.30
CA PHE A 64 2.46 9.92 -7.01
C PHE A 64 3.80 10.64 -6.82
N PRO A 65 3.81 11.96 -6.49
CA PRO A 65 5.06 12.70 -6.44
C PRO A 65 6.04 12.16 -5.40
N ALA A 66 7.28 11.92 -5.82
CA ALA A 66 8.30 11.24 -5.00
C ALA A 66 8.46 11.84 -3.59
N PRO A 67 8.56 13.17 -3.38
CA PRO A 67 8.67 13.73 -2.02
C PRO A 67 7.44 13.49 -1.14
N ALA A 68 6.27 13.24 -1.72
CA ALA A 68 5.08 12.84 -0.98
C ALA A 68 5.08 11.33 -0.70
N ALA A 69 5.49 10.52 -1.68
CA ALA A 69 5.64 9.07 -1.51
C ALA A 69 6.64 8.74 -0.37
N ASP A 70 7.79 9.42 -0.34
CA ASP A 70 8.81 9.22 0.70
C ASP A 70 8.26 9.52 2.10
N ARG A 71 7.44 10.58 2.24
CA ARG A 71 6.77 10.92 3.51
C ARG A 71 5.75 9.87 3.94
N VAL A 72 5.05 9.25 2.98
CA VAL A 72 4.13 8.13 3.28
C VAL A 72 4.92 6.92 3.77
N LEU A 73 6.01 6.57 3.10
CA LEU A 73 6.87 5.45 3.47
C LEU A 73 7.54 5.64 4.84
N GLU A 74 7.98 6.87 5.14
CA GLU A 74 8.47 7.26 6.47
C GLU A 74 7.36 7.12 7.53
N ALA A 75 6.15 7.60 7.25
CA ALA A 75 5.01 7.48 8.16
C ALA A 75 4.61 6.01 8.42
N LEU A 76 4.82 5.12 7.45
CA LEU A 76 4.58 3.68 7.59
C LEU A 76 5.69 2.92 8.32
N ASP A 77 6.85 3.54 8.52
CA ASP A 77 8.08 2.88 8.96
C ASP A 77 8.36 1.63 8.09
N LEU A 78 8.30 1.82 6.77
CA LEU A 78 8.50 0.77 5.76
C LEU A 78 9.78 1.07 4.95
N PRO A 79 10.84 0.23 5.04
CA PRO A 79 12.14 0.52 4.43
C PRO A 79 12.21 0.22 2.92
N VAL A 80 11.13 0.47 2.18
CA VAL A 80 11.07 0.35 0.72
C VAL A 80 11.21 1.72 0.08
N ARG A 81 11.53 1.77 -1.22
CA ARG A 81 11.57 3.02 -2.00
C ARG A 81 11.20 2.76 -3.44
N ALA A 82 10.72 3.81 -4.11
CA ALA A 82 10.50 3.78 -5.55
C ALA A 82 11.77 3.31 -6.28
N GLY A 83 11.59 2.49 -7.31
CA GLY A 83 12.71 2.00 -8.11
C GLY A 83 13.53 0.86 -7.50
N MET A 84 13.17 0.32 -6.32
CA MET A 84 13.81 -0.89 -5.80
C MET A 84 13.63 -2.09 -6.72
N THR A 85 14.67 -2.90 -6.86
CA THR A 85 14.64 -4.20 -7.53
C THR A 85 14.01 -5.27 -6.63
N PHE A 86 13.66 -6.41 -7.21
CA PHE A 86 13.19 -7.56 -6.43
C PHE A 86 14.20 -8.00 -5.36
N GLU A 87 15.49 -8.05 -5.69
CA GLU A 87 16.52 -8.46 -4.73
C GLU A 87 16.64 -7.49 -3.54
N GLU A 88 16.50 -6.18 -3.80
CA GLU A 88 16.46 -5.17 -2.73
C GLU A 88 15.21 -5.32 -1.86
N LEU A 89 14.04 -5.54 -2.47
CA LEU A 89 12.80 -5.77 -1.72
C LEU A 89 12.90 -7.01 -0.86
N LYS A 90 13.41 -8.11 -1.41
CA LYS A 90 13.62 -9.36 -0.69
C LYS A 90 14.60 -9.21 0.48
N ALA A 91 15.66 -8.42 0.32
CA ALA A 91 16.60 -8.14 1.40
C ALA A 91 15.96 -7.39 2.58
N VAL A 92 14.91 -6.59 2.31
CA VAL A 92 14.20 -5.80 3.32
C VAL A 92 13.00 -6.53 3.92
N LEU A 93 12.21 -7.18 3.07
CA LEU A 93 10.90 -7.76 3.42
C LEU A 93 10.94 -9.29 3.62
N GLY A 94 12.06 -9.95 3.29
CA GLY A 94 12.19 -11.39 3.33
C GLY A 94 11.69 -12.07 2.05
N GLU A 95 11.34 -13.35 2.12
CA GLU A 95 10.79 -14.08 0.97
C GLU A 95 9.32 -13.70 0.73
N PRO A 96 8.90 -13.52 -0.54
CA PRO A 96 7.49 -13.33 -0.83
C PRO A 96 6.70 -14.61 -0.54
N VAL A 97 5.47 -14.45 -0.05
CA VAL A 97 4.50 -15.54 0.15
C VAL A 97 3.80 -15.92 -1.16
N GLU A 98 3.73 -14.99 -2.11
CA GLU A 98 3.11 -15.21 -3.41
C GLU A 98 3.78 -14.36 -4.51
N THR A 99 3.70 -14.83 -5.76
CA THR A 99 4.16 -14.10 -6.93
C THR A 99 3.07 -14.12 -8.00
N LEU A 100 2.62 -12.93 -8.40
CA LEU A 100 1.50 -12.71 -9.29
C LEU A 100 1.97 -12.02 -10.57
N ARG A 101 1.38 -12.40 -11.70
CA ARG A 101 1.71 -11.85 -13.03
C ARG A 101 0.44 -11.42 -13.75
N PHE A 102 0.09 -10.15 -13.59
CA PHE A 102 -1.07 -9.54 -14.23
C PHE A 102 -0.74 -8.86 -15.57
N SER A 103 0.54 -8.60 -15.84
CA SER A 103 1.03 -7.96 -17.05
C SER A 103 2.32 -8.63 -17.52
N PRO A 104 2.61 -8.68 -18.82
CA PRO A 104 3.89 -9.21 -19.31
C PRO A 104 5.10 -8.38 -18.84
N ASN A 105 4.90 -7.11 -18.47
CA ASN A 105 5.99 -6.16 -18.19
C ASN A 105 6.25 -5.91 -16.70
N LYS A 106 5.42 -6.46 -15.81
CA LYS A 106 5.51 -6.25 -14.37
C LYS A 106 5.22 -7.55 -13.63
N VAL A 107 5.82 -7.71 -12.47
CA VAL A 107 5.57 -8.83 -11.55
C VAL A 107 5.22 -8.25 -10.19
N THR A 108 4.17 -8.79 -9.58
CA THR A 108 3.75 -8.41 -8.23
C THR A 108 4.21 -9.49 -7.26
N TYR A 109 4.85 -9.07 -6.18
CA TYR A 109 5.31 -9.95 -5.10
C TYR A 109 4.56 -9.59 -3.83
N GLU A 110 3.90 -10.57 -3.24
CA GLU A 110 3.20 -10.40 -1.97
C GLU A 110 4.13 -10.82 -0.84
N PHE A 111 4.31 -9.96 0.15
CA PHE A 111 5.06 -10.22 1.36
C PHE A 111 4.12 -10.17 2.56
N LEU A 112 4.46 -10.91 3.62
CA LEU A 112 3.79 -10.82 4.90
C LEU A 112 4.82 -10.38 5.95
N THR A 113 4.61 -9.24 6.58
CA THR A 113 5.55 -8.76 7.59
C THR A 113 5.49 -9.60 8.85
N ALA A 114 6.63 -9.77 9.50
CA ALA A 114 6.70 -10.48 10.79
C ALA A 114 6.25 -9.56 11.94
N GLY A 115 5.58 -10.12 12.93
CA GLY A 115 5.19 -9.39 14.15
C GLY A 115 3.83 -9.79 14.70
N ALA A 116 3.41 -9.12 15.77
CA ALA A 116 2.08 -9.30 16.35
C ALA A 116 0.96 -8.76 15.44
N GLU A 117 1.27 -7.71 14.69
CA GLU A 117 0.36 -7.02 13.75
C GLU A 117 0.96 -7.10 12.33
N PRO A 118 0.83 -8.25 11.64
CA PRO A 118 1.47 -8.49 10.36
C PRO A 118 0.71 -7.84 9.19
N TYR A 119 1.40 -7.07 8.36
CA TYR A 119 0.82 -6.48 7.15
C TYR A 119 1.04 -7.37 5.94
N GLN A 120 0.05 -7.40 5.04
CA GLN A 120 0.27 -7.82 3.67
C GLN A 120 0.86 -6.64 2.89
N VAL A 121 1.98 -6.87 2.23
CA VAL A 121 2.70 -5.86 1.45
C VAL A 121 2.84 -6.35 0.02
N SER A 122 2.09 -5.73 -0.90
CA SER A 122 2.13 -6.02 -2.32
C SER A 122 3.11 -5.11 -3.02
N CYS A 123 4.10 -5.66 -3.73
CA CYS A 123 5.11 -4.87 -4.44
C CYS A 123 5.12 -5.22 -5.93
N THR A 124 4.74 -4.28 -6.80
CA THR A 124 4.80 -4.49 -8.25
C THR A 124 6.06 -3.88 -8.85
N VAL A 125 6.93 -4.75 -9.37
CA VAL A 125 8.23 -4.42 -9.95
C VAL A 125 8.17 -4.54 -11.47
N LYS A 126 8.72 -3.56 -12.19
CA LYS A 126 8.89 -3.60 -13.64
C LYS A 126 9.96 -4.64 -14.02
N ASN A 127 9.81 -5.33 -15.15
CA ASN A 127 10.79 -6.32 -15.61
C ASN A 127 12.19 -5.74 -15.85
N GLN A 128 12.28 -4.46 -16.21
CA GLN A 128 13.55 -3.73 -16.37
C GLN A 128 14.14 -3.29 -15.02
N GLY A 129 13.53 -3.68 -13.91
CA GLY A 129 13.82 -3.20 -12.57
C GLY A 129 12.93 -2.03 -12.17
N GLY A 130 12.69 -1.92 -10.87
CA GLY A 130 12.05 -0.77 -10.26
C GLY A 130 10.64 -1.04 -9.73
N LEU A 131 10.50 -0.90 -8.41
CA LEU A 131 9.23 -0.84 -7.72
C LEU A 131 8.42 0.33 -8.27
N SER A 132 7.27 0.00 -8.86
CA SER A 132 6.37 0.95 -9.51
C SER A 132 5.04 1.11 -8.79
N TYR A 133 4.65 0.10 -7.99
CA TYR A 133 3.44 0.17 -7.19
C TYR A 133 3.64 -0.56 -5.87
N LEU A 134 3.07 -0.03 -4.79
CA LEU A 134 3.06 -0.60 -3.45
C LEU A 134 1.63 -0.65 -2.95
N GLY A 135 1.21 -1.79 -2.40
CA GLY A 135 0.02 -1.94 -1.58
C GLY A 135 0.41 -2.38 -0.18
N VAL A 136 -0.24 -1.82 0.84
CA VAL A 136 -0.10 -2.22 2.24
C VAL A 136 -1.50 -2.41 2.81
N MET A 137 -1.79 -3.61 3.30
CA MET A 137 -3.11 -3.96 3.80
C MET A 137 -3.01 -4.68 5.14
N ILE A 138 -3.97 -4.38 6.03
CA ILE A 138 -4.25 -5.19 7.21
C ILE A 138 -4.98 -6.47 6.76
N PRO A 139 -4.42 -7.67 6.95
CA PRO A 139 -5.03 -8.91 6.48
C PRO A 139 -6.44 -9.14 7.04
N ALA A 140 -7.32 -9.68 6.20
CA ALA A 140 -8.67 -10.08 6.57
C ALA A 140 -8.66 -11.07 7.76
N GLY A 141 -9.45 -10.80 8.81
CA GLY A 141 -9.65 -11.70 9.96
C GLY A 141 -8.85 -11.40 11.23
N ARG A 142 -8.17 -10.25 11.30
CA ARG A 142 -7.39 -9.83 12.50
C ARG A 142 -7.62 -8.40 12.97
N ALA A 143 -8.64 -7.72 12.44
CA ALA A 143 -9.10 -6.46 13.01
C ALA A 143 -9.99 -6.79 14.23
N GLU A 144 -9.36 -7.04 15.39
CA GLU A 144 -10.05 -7.06 16.67
C GLU A 144 -10.36 -5.64 17.16
#